data_AF-A0A829RAB1-F1
#
_entry.id   AF-A0A829RAB1-F1
#
_cell.length_a   1.000
_cell.length_b   1.000
_cell.length_c   1.000
_cell.angle_alpha   90.00
_cell.angle_beta   90.00
_cell.angle_gamma   90.00
#
_symmetry.space_group_name_H-M   'P 1'
#
loop_
_entity.id
_entity.type
_entity.pdbx_description
1 polymer ?
#
loop_
_entity_poly.entity_id
_entity_poly.type
_entity_poly.pdbx_seq_one_letter_code
_entity_poly.pdbx_strand_id
1 'polypeptide(L)'
;MKRVAYSLETKRKAMEMKAAGKTNQEIMLELNIKNRSQVKTWWRWYQNGEIYRFHGQVGKQYTYGKGLEHLSEVERLKLQLKQKEAEIAVLKKVQGIGKVVAAEIAVQVVKSLCTRYPIKQILSILRVPSSTYYRWKQKDFQKEEIEEEIASIAKKQKYTYGYRKITAEINRNRTNKINHKKVQRIVQKYQLNCRVKEKKEKKIRKRILSNSECIKSKISSNKASRKISDRYYLFTFR
;
A
#
# COMPACT_ATOMS: atom_id res chain seq x y z
N MET A 1 5.29 7.02 52.02
CA MET A 1 5.58 8.47 52.20
C MET A 1 4.81 9.28 51.15
N LYS A 2 4.06 10.32 51.56
CA LYS A 2 3.38 11.23 50.63
C LYS A 2 4.42 12.08 49.87
N ARG A 3 4.27 12.21 48.55
CA ARG A 3 5.13 13.07 47.72
C ARG A 3 4.75 14.53 47.95
N VAL A 4 5.72 15.36 48.28
CA VAL A 4 5.53 16.82 48.44
C VAL A 4 5.95 17.50 47.14
N ALA A 5 5.05 18.30 46.59
CA ALA A 5 5.36 19.18 45.46
C ALA A 5 5.74 20.56 46.01
N TYR A 6 6.89 21.08 45.60
CA TYR A 6 7.36 22.42 45.95
C TYR A 6 6.99 23.39 44.82
N SER A 7 6.67 24.63 45.17
CA SER A 7 6.35 25.69 44.20
C SER A 7 7.57 26.02 43.34
N LEU A 8 7.33 26.69 42.20
CA LEU A 8 8.41 27.09 41.31
C LEU A 8 9.34 28.12 41.96
N GLU A 9 8.78 29.00 42.79
CA GLU A 9 9.50 29.98 43.58
C GLU A 9 10.45 29.31 44.57
N THR A 10 9.99 28.30 45.30
CA THR A 10 10.85 27.53 46.22
C THR A 10 12.00 26.84 45.48
N LYS A 11 11.74 26.29 44.28
CA LYS A 11 12.79 25.67 43.45
C LYS A 11 13.82 26.69 42.96
N ARG A 12 13.37 27.87 42.51
CA ARG A 12 14.25 28.93 42.03
C ARG A 12 15.12 29.49 43.14
N LYS A 13 14.51 29.80 44.30
CA LYS A 13 15.21 30.27 45.50
C LYS A 13 16.27 29.28 45.97
N ALA A 14 15.98 27.97 45.90
CA ALA A 14 16.98 26.93 46.20
C ALA A 14 18.22 27.00 45.29
N MET A 15 18.04 27.34 44.01
CA MET A 15 19.15 27.45 43.05
C MET A 15 19.94 28.74 43.23
N GLU A 16 19.26 29.85 43.53
CA GLU A 16 19.90 31.13 43.86
C GLU A 16 20.78 30.99 45.11
N MET A 17 20.25 30.37 46.18
CA MET A 17 21.01 30.05 47.38
C MET A 17 22.21 29.13 47.10
N LYS A 18 22.06 28.20 46.17
CA LYS A 18 23.14 27.28 45.78
C LYS A 18 24.23 27.97 44.98
N ALA A 19 23.87 28.89 44.10
CA ALA A 19 24.79 29.75 43.37
C ALA A 19 25.55 30.70 44.32
N ALA A 20 24.90 31.16 45.39
CA ALA A 20 25.52 31.93 46.48
C ALA A 20 26.44 31.12 47.40
N GLY A 21 26.70 29.84 47.11
CA GLY A 21 27.65 29.01 47.85
C GLY A 21 27.08 28.27 49.07
N LYS A 22 25.79 28.40 49.38
CA LYS A 22 25.17 27.72 50.54
C LYS A 22 25.22 26.19 50.42
N THR A 23 25.31 25.52 51.56
CA THR A 23 25.34 24.06 51.61
C THR A 23 23.95 23.46 51.33
N ASN A 24 23.90 22.20 50.90
CA ASN A 24 22.61 21.56 50.62
C ASN A 24 21.76 21.40 51.90
N GLN A 25 22.40 21.31 53.07
CA GLN A 25 21.71 21.19 54.36
C GLN A 25 21.08 22.53 54.77
N GLU A 26 21.78 23.64 54.60
CA GLU A 26 21.23 24.99 54.82
C GLU A 26 20.02 25.25 53.92
N ILE A 27 20.11 24.90 52.64
CA ILE A 27 19.00 25.05 51.68
C ILE A 27 17.78 24.19 52.09
N MET A 28 18.03 22.98 52.59
CA MET A 28 16.95 22.11 53.07
C MET A 28 16.26 22.68 54.30
N LEU A 29 17.03 23.25 55.23
CA LEU A 29 16.52 23.82 56.47
C LEU A 29 15.74 25.11 56.19
N GLU A 30 16.29 26.01 55.38
CA GLU A 30 15.68 27.32 55.07
C GLU A 30 14.40 27.19 54.21
N LEU A 31 14.36 26.23 53.28
CA LEU A 31 13.22 26.03 52.37
C LEU A 31 12.32 24.85 52.78
N ASN A 32 12.57 24.26 53.95
CA ASN A 32 11.85 23.10 54.47
C ASN A 32 11.75 21.93 53.47
N ILE A 33 12.83 21.68 52.73
CA ILE A 33 12.90 20.61 51.73
C ILE A 33 13.34 19.32 52.41
N LYS A 34 12.50 18.28 52.34
CA LYS A 34 12.73 17.01 53.05
C LYS A 34 13.86 16.16 52.46
N ASN A 35 14.24 16.34 51.19
CA ASN A 35 15.16 15.42 50.50
C ASN A 35 16.32 16.14 49.79
N ARG A 36 17.55 15.88 50.25
CA ARG A 36 18.80 16.41 49.68
C ARG A 36 19.00 16.08 48.20
N SER A 37 18.51 14.93 47.75
CA SER A 37 18.65 14.48 46.36
C SER A 37 17.82 15.33 45.41
N GLN A 38 16.73 15.96 45.89
CA GLN A 38 15.94 16.89 45.09
C GLN A 38 16.74 18.16 44.80
N VAL A 39 17.40 18.73 45.81
CA VAL A 39 18.28 19.90 45.66
C VAL A 39 19.43 19.60 44.68
N LYS A 40 20.08 18.44 44.80
CA LYS A 40 21.13 18.00 43.85
C LYS A 40 20.61 17.86 42.41
N THR A 41 19.41 17.32 42.24
CA THR A 41 18.80 17.12 40.92
C THR A 41 18.40 18.46 40.29
N TRP A 42 17.85 19.37 41.07
CA TRP A 42 17.51 20.72 40.61
C TRP A 42 18.75 21.51 40.22
N TRP A 43 19.83 21.41 40.99
CA TRP A 43 21.11 22.06 40.66
C TRP A 43 21.66 21.57 39.33
N ARG A 44 21.60 20.27 39.07
CA ARG A 44 22.00 19.69 37.78
C ARG A 44 21.16 20.24 36.62
N TRP A 45 19.84 20.35 36.77
CA TRP A 45 18.98 20.94 35.74
C TRP A 45 19.28 22.42 35.52
N TYR A 46 19.57 23.16 36.60
CA TYR A 46 19.94 24.56 36.52
C TYR A 46 21.27 24.77 35.77
N GLN A 47 22.30 23.97 36.08
CA GLN A 47 23.58 24.00 35.36
C GLN A 47 23.45 23.65 33.88
N ASN A 48 22.52 22.74 33.54
CA ASN A 48 22.26 22.32 32.16
C ASN A 48 21.27 23.25 31.40
N GLY A 49 20.78 24.33 32.01
CA GLY A 49 19.79 25.22 31.40
C GLY A 49 18.38 24.61 31.23
N GLU A 50 18.09 23.49 31.89
CA GLU A 50 16.82 22.75 31.78
C GLU A 50 15.71 23.31 32.68
N ILE A 51 15.55 24.64 32.71
CA ILE A 51 14.63 25.36 33.61
C ILE A 51 13.17 24.92 33.39
N TYR A 52 12.82 24.52 32.17
CA TYR A 52 11.49 23.99 31.80
C TYR A 52 11.06 22.79 32.66
N ARG A 53 12.02 22.02 33.21
CA ARG A 53 11.73 20.85 34.08
C ARG A 53 11.14 21.24 35.44
N PHE A 54 11.36 22.47 35.90
CA PHE A 54 10.76 22.95 37.15
C PHE A 54 9.24 23.12 37.06
N HIS A 55 8.71 23.31 35.85
CA HIS A 55 7.27 23.38 35.57
C HIS A 55 6.58 22.00 35.53
N GLY A 56 7.34 20.90 35.55
CA GLY A 56 6.80 19.55 35.57
C GLY A 56 6.05 19.23 36.87
N GLN A 57 4.81 18.74 36.75
CA GLN A 57 4.05 18.20 37.89
C GLN A 57 4.77 16.99 38.49
N VAL A 58 4.90 16.96 39.81
CA VAL A 58 5.57 15.86 40.54
C VAL A 58 4.76 14.58 40.38
N GLY A 59 5.32 13.59 39.68
CA GLY A 59 4.76 12.24 39.64
C GLY A 59 4.01 11.86 38.36
N LYS A 60 4.21 12.53 37.22
CA LYS A 60 3.88 11.88 35.94
C LYS A 60 4.84 10.70 35.71
N GLN A 61 4.44 9.54 36.22
CA GLN A 61 4.96 8.24 35.82
C GLN A 61 4.72 8.07 34.31
N TYR A 62 5.66 7.41 33.62
CA TYR A 62 5.56 7.09 32.19
C TYR A 62 4.14 6.70 31.82
N THR A 63 3.53 7.45 30.89
CA THR A 63 2.21 7.15 30.32
C THR A 63 2.30 5.98 29.35
N TYR A 64 2.79 4.84 29.83
CA TYR A 64 2.62 3.58 29.11
C TYR A 64 1.16 3.19 29.31
N GLY A 65 0.31 3.50 28.33
CA GLY A 65 -1.11 3.09 28.32
C GLY A 65 -2.15 4.13 28.74
N LYS A 66 -1.79 5.40 28.99
CA LYS A 66 -2.81 6.47 29.09
C LYS A 66 -3.21 6.90 27.67
N GLY A 67 -4.49 6.73 27.32
CA GLY A 67 -5.04 7.06 26.01
C GLY A 67 -5.05 8.56 25.69
N LEU A 68 -5.62 8.92 24.53
CA LEU A 68 -5.68 10.31 24.03
C LEU A 68 -6.42 11.31 24.96
N GLU A 69 -7.14 10.82 25.96
CA GLU A 69 -8.02 11.61 26.82
C GLU A 69 -7.30 12.65 27.69
N HIS A 70 -6.01 12.46 27.99
CA HIS A 70 -5.23 13.40 28.81
C HIS A 70 -4.41 14.43 28.02
N LEU A 71 -4.46 14.39 26.68
CA LEU A 71 -3.78 15.37 25.83
C LEU A 71 -4.56 16.67 25.79
N SER A 72 -3.84 17.80 25.81
CA SER A 72 -4.44 19.12 25.54
C SER A 72 -5.02 19.16 24.13
N GLU A 73 -6.01 20.02 23.91
CA GLU A 73 -6.69 20.13 22.61
C GLU A 73 -5.72 20.44 21.46
N VAL A 74 -4.75 21.32 21.70
CA VAL A 74 -3.68 21.64 20.74
C VAL A 74 -2.82 20.42 20.41
N GLU A 75 -2.47 19.60 21.41
CA GLU A 75 -1.69 18.37 21.20
C GLU A 75 -2.49 17.32 20.42
N ARG A 76 -3.79 17.19 20.71
CA ARG A 76 -4.69 16.31 19.96
C ARG A 76 -4.77 16.73 18.49
N LEU A 77 -4.97 18.02 18.22
CA LEU A 77 -5.04 18.56 16.86
C LEU A 77 -3.72 18.38 16.10
N LYS A 78 -2.57 18.64 16.73
CA LYS A 78 -1.25 18.37 16.13
C LYS A 78 -1.07 16.89 15.78
N LEU A 79 -1.52 15.98 16.64
CA LEU A 79 -1.46 14.55 16.39
C LEU A 79 -2.35 14.15 15.21
N GLN A 80 -3.57 14.70 15.14
CA GLN A 80 -4.50 14.47 14.03
C GLN A 80 -3.95 14.98 12.70
N LEU A 81 -3.39 16.20 12.67
CA LEU A 81 -2.74 16.75 11.46
C LEU A 81 -1.62 15.83 10.99
N LYS A 82 -0.75 15.38 11.90
CA LYS A 82 0.32 14.44 11.56
C LYS A 82 -0.21 13.11 11.00
N GLN A 83 -1.34 12.61 11.52
CA GLN A 83 -1.99 11.40 11.00
C GLN A 83 -2.56 11.63 9.60
N LYS A 84 -3.24 12.76 9.39
CA LYS A 84 -3.85 13.13 8.09
C LYS A 84 -2.80 13.38 7.01
N GLU A 85 -1.69 14.03 7.36
CA GLU A 85 -0.54 14.18 6.46
C GLU A 85 0.03 12.83 6.02
N ALA A 86 0.16 11.88 6.94
CA ALA A 86 0.63 10.53 6.63
C ALA A 86 -0.37 9.80 5.70
N GLU A 87 -1.67 9.93 5.97
CA GLU A 87 -2.74 9.37 5.14
C GLU A 87 -2.65 9.88 3.70
N ILE A 88 -2.54 11.20 3.51
CA ILE A 88 -2.39 11.82 2.20
C ILE A 88 -1.09 11.36 1.51
N ALA A 89 0.03 11.29 2.23
CA ALA A 89 1.31 10.90 1.66
C ALA A 89 1.30 9.45 1.15
N VAL A 90 0.64 8.54 1.87
CA VAL A 90 0.46 7.14 1.46
C VAL A 90 -0.49 7.04 0.26
N LEU A 91 -1.66 7.68 0.34
CA LEU A 91 -2.67 7.62 -0.73
C LEU A 91 -2.20 8.23 -2.04
N LYS A 92 -1.40 9.31 -2.01
CA LYS A 92 -0.79 9.88 -3.21
C LYS A 92 0.12 8.89 -3.96
N LYS A 93 0.72 7.92 -3.27
CA LYS A 93 1.58 6.91 -3.89
C LYS A 93 0.84 5.65 -4.33
N VAL A 94 -0.32 5.35 -3.74
CA VAL A 94 -1.17 4.22 -4.12
C VAL A 94 -2.24 4.71 -5.09
N GLN A 95 -1.90 4.80 -6.37
CA GLN A 95 -2.87 5.12 -7.42
C GLN A 95 -3.81 3.92 -7.63
N GLY A 96 -4.90 3.85 -6.86
CA GLY A 96 -5.93 2.82 -7.05
C GLY A 96 -6.99 2.85 -5.96
N ILE A 97 -8.22 3.25 -6.34
CA ILE A 97 -9.38 3.25 -5.45
C ILE A 97 -9.95 1.82 -5.40
N GLY A 98 -9.98 1.21 -4.21
CA GLY A 98 -10.84 0.05 -3.91
C GLY A 98 -10.31 -1.35 -4.23
N LYS A 99 -9.07 -1.52 -4.71
CA LYS A 99 -8.46 -2.86 -4.91
C LYS A 99 -7.50 -3.22 -3.79
N VAL A 100 -7.44 -4.51 -3.46
CA VAL A 100 -6.41 -5.10 -2.59
C VAL A 100 -5.04 -4.61 -3.07
N VAL A 101 -4.28 -3.95 -2.18
CA VAL A 101 -2.97 -3.41 -2.53
C VAL A 101 -2.05 -4.56 -2.95
N ALA A 102 -1.51 -4.49 -4.16
CA ALA A 102 -0.55 -5.47 -4.63
C ALA A 102 0.70 -5.47 -3.72
N ALA A 103 1.24 -6.66 -3.45
CA ALA A 103 2.37 -6.84 -2.54
C ALA A 103 3.58 -5.97 -2.93
N GLU A 104 3.85 -5.89 -4.23
CA GLU A 104 4.90 -5.05 -4.84
C GLU A 104 4.77 -3.58 -4.46
N ILE A 105 3.58 -3.02 -4.74
CA ILE A 105 3.27 -1.60 -4.48
C ILE A 105 3.38 -1.31 -2.98
N ALA A 106 2.84 -2.19 -2.13
CA ALA A 106 2.92 -2.01 -0.67
C ALA A 106 4.37 -1.96 -0.19
N VAL A 107 5.23 -2.88 -0.64
CA VAL A 107 6.64 -2.92 -0.25
C VAL A 107 7.39 -1.68 -0.75
N GLN A 108 7.14 -1.26 -1.99
CA GLN A 108 7.74 -0.05 -2.56
C GLN A 108 7.33 1.23 -1.80
N VAL A 109 6.04 1.37 -1.50
CA VAL A 109 5.50 2.50 -0.73
C VAL A 109 6.13 2.56 0.65
N VAL A 110 6.15 1.45 1.39
CA VAL A 110 6.74 1.41 2.74
C VAL A 110 8.22 1.73 2.68
N LYS A 111 8.99 1.18 1.73
CA LYS A 111 10.42 1.48 1.56
C LYS A 111 10.68 2.98 1.33
N SER A 112 9.77 3.66 0.65
CA SER A 112 9.91 5.09 0.35
C SER A 112 9.47 6.03 1.47
N LEU A 113 8.56 5.59 2.35
CA LEU A 113 7.95 6.43 3.40
C LEU A 113 8.47 6.10 4.81
N CYS A 114 9.20 4.98 4.98
CA CYS A 114 9.73 4.56 6.29
C CYS A 114 10.71 5.56 6.91
N THR A 115 11.28 6.47 6.12
CA THR A 115 12.16 7.55 6.60
C THR A 115 11.40 8.62 7.37
N ARG A 116 10.12 8.89 7.01
CA ARG A 116 9.31 9.97 7.59
C ARG A 116 8.24 9.46 8.55
N TYR A 117 7.68 8.28 8.31
CA TYR A 117 6.57 7.72 9.09
C TYR A 117 6.87 6.30 9.57
N PRO A 118 6.40 5.91 10.77
CA PRO A 118 6.61 4.56 11.28
C PRO A 118 5.84 3.54 10.42
N ILE A 119 6.46 2.38 10.19
CA ILE A 119 5.92 1.30 9.35
C ILE A 119 4.50 0.91 9.78
N LYS A 120 4.25 0.80 11.10
CA LYS A 120 2.93 0.45 11.64
C LYS A 120 1.82 1.44 11.21
N GLN A 121 2.14 2.73 11.16
CA GLN A 121 1.19 3.76 10.73
C GLN A 121 0.91 3.64 9.23
N ILE A 122 1.95 3.45 8.42
CA ILE A 122 1.81 3.26 6.97
C ILE A 122 0.94 2.04 6.66
N LEU A 123 1.21 0.91 7.32
CA LEU A 123 0.45 -0.34 7.13
C LEU A 123 -1.00 -0.23 7.58
N SER A 124 -1.26 0.52 8.66
CA SER A 124 -2.62 0.83 9.11
C SER A 124 -3.41 1.58 8.04
N ILE A 125 -2.79 2.56 7.37
CA ILE A 125 -3.42 3.32 6.27
C ILE A 125 -3.68 2.42 5.07
N LEU A 126 -2.71 1.55 4.72
CA LEU A 126 -2.84 0.59 3.63
C LEU A 126 -3.82 -0.55 3.91
N ARG A 127 -4.32 -0.67 5.15
CA ARG A 127 -5.14 -1.80 5.64
C ARG A 127 -4.45 -3.16 5.44
N VAL A 128 -3.13 -3.21 5.62
CA VAL A 128 -2.31 -4.42 5.50
C VAL A 128 -1.83 -4.86 6.88
N PRO A 129 -2.07 -6.11 7.32
CA PRO A 129 -1.52 -6.61 8.57
C PRO A 129 0.02 -6.65 8.55
N SER A 130 0.66 -6.33 9.68
CA SER A 130 2.12 -6.34 9.81
C SER A 130 2.77 -7.65 9.36
N SER A 131 2.20 -8.79 9.75
CA SER A 131 2.68 -10.13 9.35
C SER A 131 2.67 -10.31 7.83
N THR A 132 1.62 -9.82 7.16
CA THR A 132 1.49 -9.90 5.70
C THR A 132 2.55 -9.06 5.00
N TYR A 133 2.82 -7.86 5.51
CA TYR A 133 3.89 -7.00 5.01
C TYR A 133 5.27 -7.64 5.13
N TYR A 134 5.63 -8.17 6.30
CA TYR A 134 6.96 -8.78 6.48
C TYR A 134 7.13 -10.05 5.63
N ARG A 135 6.05 -10.81 5.40
CA ARG A 135 6.06 -11.91 4.42
C ARG A 135 6.28 -11.40 2.99
N TRP A 136 5.67 -10.29 2.60
CA TRP A 136 5.90 -9.67 1.29
C TRP A 136 7.31 -9.11 1.14
N LYS A 137 7.87 -8.51 2.20
CA LYS A 137 9.23 -7.95 2.20
C LYS A 137 10.31 -9.00 1.88
N GLN A 138 10.08 -10.27 2.23
CA GLN A 138 10.99 -11.38 1.94
C GLN A 138 10.89 -11.89 0.49
N LYS A 139 9.86 -11.50 -0.26
CA LYS A 139 9.73 -11.88 -1.67
C LYS A 139 10.61 -11.00 -2.53
N ASP A 140 11.28 -11.62 -3.50
CA ASP A 140 11.87 -10.89 -4.60
C ASP A 140 10.78 -10.54 -5.62
N PHE A 141 10.70 -9.26 -5.95
CA PHE A 141 9.76 -8.71 -6.94
C PHE A 141 10.49 -8.25 -8.20
N GLN A 142 11.81 -8.43 -8.29
CA GLN A 142 12.53 -8.19 -9.53
C GLN A 142 12.01 -9.15 -10.61
N LYS A 143 11.83 -8.62 -11.81
CA LYS A 143 11.49 -9.45 -12.97
C LYS A 143 12.70 -10.31 -13.27
N GLU A 144 12.50 -11.62 -13.34
CA GLU A 144 13.56 -12.50 -13.83
C GLU A 144 13.89 -12.08 -15.27
N GLU A 145 15.18 -12.09 -15.62
CA GLU A 145 15.68 -11.82 -16.98
C GLU A 145 14.91 -12.62 -18.05
N ILE A 146 14.50 -13.84 -17.70
CA ILE A 146 13.69 -14.73 -18.54
C ILE A 146 12.31 -14.12 -18.87
N GLU A 147 11.67 -13.43 -17.92
CA GLU A 147 10.37 -12.79 -18.14
C GLU A 147 10.47 -11.66 -19.17
N GLU A 148 11.55 -10.87 -19.11
CA GLU A 148 11.80 -9.76 -20.03
C GLU A 148 12.13 -10.28 -21.44
N GLU A 149 12.92 -11.34 -21.53
CA GLU A 149 13.25 -12.00 -22.80
C GLU A 149 12.00 -12.59 -23.48
N ILE A 150 11.11 -13.24 -22.71
CA ILE A 150 9.83 -13.74 -23.22
C ILE A 150 8.95 -12.58 -23.74
N ALA A 151 8.91 -11.47 -23.01
CA ALA A 151 8.15 -10.29 -23.41
C ALA A 151 8.72 -9.64 -24.68
N SER A 152 10.05 -9.59 -24.83
CA SER A 152 10.72 -9.02 -26.00
C SER A 152 10.46 -9.87 -27.27
N ILE A 153 10.53 -11.19 -27.16
CA ILE A 153 10.21 -12.12 -28.26
C ILE A 153 8.74 -11.95 -28.68
N ALA A 154 7.81 -11.90 -27.71
CA ALA A 154 6.39 -11.71 -28.00
C ALA A 154 6.13 -10.39 -28.75
N LYS A 155 6.76 -9.29 -28.31
CA LYS A 155 6.64 -7.98 -28.95
C LYS A 155 7.25 -7.95 -30.35
N LYS A 156 8.45 -8.53 -30.53
CA LYS A 156 9.13 -8.67 -31.83
C LYS A 156 8.25 -9.39 -32.86
N GLN A 157 7.51 -10.41 -32.41
CA GLN A 157 6.63 -11.23 -33.25
C GLN A 157 5.19 -10.72 -33.30
N LYS A 158 4.94 -9.49 -32.82
CA LYS A 158 3.62 -8.84 -32.80
C LYS A 158 2.53 -9.70 -32.16
N TYR A 159 2.87 -10.47 -31.12
CA TYR A 159 1.97 -11.38 -30.41
C TYR A 159 1.30 -12.45 -31.30
N THR A 160 1.95 -12.84 -32.40
CA THR A 160 1.48 -13.93 -33.27
C THR A 160 1.85 -15.30 -32.68
N TYR A 161 2.95 -15.36 -31.93
CA TYR A 161 3.49 -16.61 -31.39
C TYR A 161 2.77 -16.98 -30.10
N GLY A 162 2.32 -18.24 -30.01
CA GLY A 162 1.91 -18.84 -28.75
C GLY A 162 3.10 -19.30 -27.92
N TYR A 163 2.87 -19.65 -26.65
CA TYR A 163 3.91 -20.05 -25.70
C TYR A 163 4.81 -21.19 -26.20
N ARG A 164 4.26 -22.14 -26.99
CA ARG A 164 5.05 -23.23 -27.61
C ARG A 164 6.11 -22.71 -28.57
N LYS A 165 5.75 -21.77 -29.45
CA LYS A 165 6.69 -21.14 -30.40
C LYS A 165 7.70 -20.26 -29.69
N ILE A 166 7.28 -19.51 -28.68
CA ILE A 166 8.18 -18.72 -27.83
C ILE A 166 9.19 -19.62 -27.13
N THR A 167 8.76 -20.78 -26.60
CA THR A 167 9.65 -21.76 -25.97
C THR A 167 10.67 -22.32 -26.96
N ALA A 168 10.26 -22.59 -28.20
CA ALA A 168 11.18 -23.05 -29.24
C ALA A 168 12.21 -21.95 -29.57
N GLU A 169 11.78 -20.70 -29.68
CA GLU A 169 12.65 -19.54 -29.97
C GLU A 169 13.69 -19.30 -28.88
N ILE A 170 13.26 -19.27 -27.61
CA ILE A 170 14.12 -18.95 -26.47
C ILE A 170 15.17 -20.04 -26.19
N ASN A 171 14.87 -21.28 -26.56
CA ASN A 171 15.74 -22.43 -26.36
C ASN A 171 16.65 -22.72 -27.56
N ARG A 172 16.60 -21.95 -28.66
CA ARG A 172 17.46 -22.22 -29.84
C ARG A 172 18.94 -22.06 -29.55
N ASN A 173 19.31 -20.99 -28.85
CA ASN A 173 20.71 -20.62 -28.60
C ASN A 173 21.10 -20.76 -27.12
N ARG A 174 20.29 -21.44 -26.31
CA ARG A 174 20.50 -21.59 -24.86
C ARG A 174 21.02 -22.98 -24.55
N THR A 175 22.09 -23.06 -23.76
CA THR A 175 22.62 -24.32 -23.22
C THR A 175 21.68 -24.92 -22.17
N ASN A 176 21.15 -24.09 -21.26
CA ASN A 176 20.14 -24.50 -20.29
C ASN A 176 18.72 -24.24 -20.81
N LYS A 177 18.01 -25.30 -21.22
CA LYS A 177 16.68 -25.18 -21.83
C LYS A 177 15.60 -24.90 -20.78
N ILE A 178 14.78 -23.88 -21.04
CA ILE A 178 13.63 -23.54 -20.20
C ILE A 178 12.45 -24.47 -20.49
N ASN A 179 11.82 -24.96 -19.43
CA ASN A 179 10.59 -25.76 -19.53
C ASN A 179 9.41 -24.91 -20.06
N HIS A 180 8.70 -25.43 -21.07
CA HIS A 180 7.51 -24.79 -21.67
C HIS A 180 6.43 -24.41 -20.64
N LYS A 181 6.31 -25.13 -19.52
CA LYS A 181 5.35 -24.79 -18.44
C LYS A 181 5.71 -23.47 -17.77
N LYS A 182 7.00 -23.17 -17.57
CA LYS A 182 7.45 -21.88 -17.03
C LYS A 182 7.12 -20.75 -17.99
N VAL A 183 7.43 -20.93 -19.28
CA VAL A 183 7.10 -19.98 -20.35
C VAL A 183 5.58 -19.72 -20.39
N GLN A 184 4.77 -20.78 -20.33
CA GLN A 184 3.31 -20.66 -20.34
C GLN A 184 2.78 -19.83 -19.18
N ARG A 185 3.26 -20.06 -17.95
CA ARG A 185 2.85 -19.29 -16.77
C ARG A 185 3.21 -17.80 -16.91
N ILE A 186 4.42 -17.51 -17.40
CA ILE A 186 4.90 -16.13 -17.63
C ILE A 186 4.04 -15.44 -18.69
N VAL A 187 3.81 -16.10 -19.82
CA VAL A 187 2.97 -15.58 -20.91
C VAL A 187 1.56 -15.27 -20.41
N GLN A 188 0.97 -16.13 -19.57
CA GLN A 188 -0.35 -15.89 -18.98
C GLN A 188 -0.33 -14.74 -17.95
N LYS A 189 0.67 -14.71 -17.06
CA LYS A 189 0.85 -13.65 -16.03
C LYS A 189 0.84 -12.26 -16.66
N TYR A 190 1.55 -12.09 -17.77
CA TYR A 190 1.67 -10.81 -18.47
C TYR A 190 0.67 -10.62 -19.64
N GLN A 191 -0.31 -11.52 -19.78
CA GLN A 191 -1.28 -11.52 -20.89
C GLN A 191 -0.63 -11.42 -22.30
N LEU A 192 0.51 -12.07 -22.49
CA LEU A 192 1.28 -12.09 -23.75
C LEU A 192 0.81 -13.19 -24.72
N ASN A 193 -0.40 -13.69 -24.53
CA ASN A 193 -0.95 -14.78 -25.33
C ASN A 193 -1.05 -14.38 -26.81
N CYS A 194 -1.03 -15.39 -27.69
CA CYS A 194 -1.19 -15.13 -29.10
C CYS A 194 -2.55 -14.49 -29.39
N ARG A 195 -2.54 -13.41 -30.16
CA ARG A 195 -3.76 -12.73 -30.57
C ARG A 195 -4.49 -13.56 -31.63
N VAL A 196 -5.79 -13.70 -31.46
CA VAL A 196 -6.64 -14.32 -32.50
C VAL A 196 -6.64 -13.40 -33.71
N LYS A 197 -6.36 -13.96 -34.89
CA LYS A 197 -6.47 -13.21 -36.14
C LYS A 197 -7.94 -12.88 -36.38
N GLU A 198 -8.24 -11.61 -36.60
CA GLU A 198 -9.59 -11.19 -36.98
C GLU A 198 -10.05 -11.92 -38.25
N LYS A 199 -11.26 -12.48 -38.19
CA LYS A 199 -11.86 -13.16 -39.33
C LYS A 199 -12.22 -12.11 -40.38
N LYS A 200 -11.56 -12.17 -41.54
CA LYS A 200 -11.93 -11.30 -42.66
C LYS A 200 -13.38 -11.58 -43.06
N GLU A 201 -14.17 -10.52 -43.19
CA GLU A 201 -15.52 -10.61 -43.72
C GLU A 201 -15.46 -11.19 -45.15
N LYS A 202 -16.24 -12.24 -45.39
CA LYS A 202 -16.34 -12.78 -46.76
C LYS A 202 -17.13 -11.76 -47.57
N LYS A 203 -16.50 -11.14 -48.58
CA LYS A 203 -17.26 -10.41 -49.60
C LYS A 203 -18.23 -11.38 -50.26
N ILE A 204 -19.50 -11.33 -49.88
CA ILE A 204 -20.57 -11.98 -50.64
C ILE A 204 -20.61 -11.21 -51.96
N ARG A 205 -20.15 -11.82 -53.06
CA ARG A 205 -20.46 -11.31 -54.40
C ARG A 205 -21.98 -11.30 -54.51
N LYS A 206 -22.62 -10.14 -54.37
CA LYS A 206 -24.01 -9.97 -54.80
C LYS A 206 -24.00 -10.23 -56.30
N ARG A 207 -24.45 -11.43 -56.71
CA ARG A 207 -24.83 -11.69 -58.09
C ARG A 207 -25.99 -10.72 -58.35
N ILE A 208 -25.74 -9.66 -59.12
CA ILE A 208 -26.81 -8.82 -59.64
C ILE A 208 -27.59 -9.72 -60.58
N LEU A 209 -28.66 -10.35 -60.09
CA LEU A 209 -29.68 -10.90 -60.96
C LEU A 209 -30.39 -9.69 -61.53
N SER A 210 -30.20 -9.42 -62.83
CA SER A 210 -31.00 -8.45 -63.57
C SER A 210 -32.47 -8.81 -63.34
N ASN A 211 -33.16 -7.90 -62.68
CA ASN A 211 -34.47 -8.13 -62.07
C ASN A 211 -35.59 -8.05 -63.12
N SER A 212 -35.45 -8.74 -64.25
CA SER A 212 -36.44 -8.74 -65.35
C SER A 212 -37.17 -10.08 -65.53
N GLU A 213 -36.73 -11.18 -64.91
CA GLU A 213 -37.34 -12.50 -65.14
C GLU A 213 -38.05 -13.12 -63.91
N CYS A 214 -37.85 -12.58 -62.69
CA CYS A 214 -38.32 -13.25 -61.46
C CYS A 214 -39.73 -12.84 -60.97
N ILE A 215 -40.38 -11.84 -61.59
CA ILE A 215 -41.71 -11.38 -61.14
C ILE A 215 -42.84 -12.26 -61.73
N LYS A 216 -42.63 -12.93 -62.87
CA LYS A 216 -43.69 -13.71 -63.53
C LYS A 216 -43.92 -15.10 -62.93
N SER A 217 -42.98 -15.65 -62.16
CA SER A 217 -43.08 -17.03 -61.65
C SER A 217 -43.63 -17.16 -60.22
N LYS A 218 -43.76 -16.07 -59.45
CA LYS A 218 -44.17 -16.11 -58.03
C LYS A 218 -45.67 -15.98 -57.77
N ILE A 219 -46.48 -15.64 -58.78
CA ILE A 219 -47.94 -15.52 -58.62
C ILE A 219 -48.65 -16.89 -58.81
N SER A 220 -48.01 -17.86 -59.46
CA SER A 220 -48.64 -19.15 -59.82
C SER A 220 -48.59 -20.25 -58.76
N SER A 221 -47.77 -20.13 -57.71
CA SER A 221 -47.48 -21.26 -56.78
C SER A 221 -48.06 -21.12 -55.38
N ASN A 222 -48.72 -20.00 -55.05
CA ASN A 222 -49.42 -19.79 -53.77
C ASN A 222 -50.77 -20.53 -53.65
N LYS A 223 -50.92 -21.66 -54.34
CA LYS A 223 -52.16 -22.44 -54.39
C LYS A 223 -51.91 -23.94 -54.32
N ALA A 224 -51.02 -24.40 -53.43
CA ALA A 224 -50.97 -25.82 -53.10
C ALA A 224 -50.37 -26.09 -51.71
N SER A 225 -51.22 -26.65 -50.84
CA SER A 225 -50.90 -27.58 -49.74
C SER A 225 -49.89 -27.13 -48.67
N ARG A 226 -50.34 -26.78 -47.46
CA ARG A 226 -50.63 -27.73 -46.35
C ARG A 226 -49.50 -28.73 -46.11
N LYS A 227 -48.90 -28.72 -44.91
CA LYS A 227 -48.89 -29.81 -43.90
C LYS A 227 -47.64 -29.77 -42.98
N ILE A 228 -47.88 -30.05 -41.68
CA ILE A 228 -46.99 -30.74 -40.70
C ILE A 228 -45.86 -29.85 -40.12
N SER A 229 -46.04 -29.27 -38.92
CA SER A 229 -45.95 -29.81 -37.55
C SER A 229 -44.52 -29.81 -36.97
N ASP A 230 -44.43 -29.23 -35.78
CA ASP A 230 -43.66 -29.69 -34.64
C ASP A 230 -42.12 -29.73 -34.67
N ARG A 231 -41.61 -29.25 -33.52
CA ARG A 231 -40.62 -29.90 -32.64
C ARG A 231 -39.17 -29.38 -32.63
N TYR A 232 -38.90 -28.71 -31.50
CA TYR A 232 -37.86 -29.04 -30.52
C TYR A 232 -36.60 -28.14 -30.35
N TYR A 233 -36.47 -27.73 -29.08
CA TYR A 233 -35.30 -27.37 -28.28
C TYR A 233 -34.62 -26.00 -28.43
N LEU A 234 -35.10 -25.09 -27.58
CA LEU A 234 -34.35 -24.34 -26.56
C LEU A 234 -32.91 -24.83 -26.33
N PHE A 235 -31.92 -23.93 -26.46
CA PHE A 235 -30.69 -23.99 -25.68
C PHE A 235 -30.38 -22.61 -25.11
N THR A 236 -30.50 -22.53 -23.78
CA THR A 236 -30.20 -21.41 -22.90
C THR A 236 -28.69 -21.20 -22.76
N PHE A 237 -28.23 -19.95 -22.76
CA PHE A 237 -26.96 -19.55 -22.15
C PHE A 237 -27.22 -18.36 -21.21
N ARG A 238 -26.95 -18.58 -19.92
CA ARG A 238 -26.54 -17.57 -18.95
C ARG A 238 -25.33 -18.13 -18.22
#